data_AF-A0A2Z6R9Z4-F1
#
_entry.id   AF-A0A2Z6R9Z4-F1
#
_cell.length_a   1.000
_cell.length_b   1.000
_cell.length_c   1.000
_cell.angle_alpha   90.00
_cell.angle_beta   90.00
_cell.angle_gamma   90.00
#
_symmetry.space_group_name_H-M   'P 1'
#
loop_
_entity.id
_entity.type
_entity.pdbx_description
1 polymer ?
#
loop_
_entity_poly.entity_id
_entity_poly.type
_entity_poly.pdbx_seq_one_letter_code
_entity_poly.pdbx_strand_id
1 'polypeptide(L)'
;MAKVEGTHDNSDTEIKQPNQKRIKLNERHRGICKVEEVVGKECRKTYKIRTSTSNCSDHFANIHGITQEHEEVNVNQNQNIKDAFSKLLIMEKLEKDANAISLTCDLWTGCNRQGFLGITCSYLNPEFQLHEIILSVQYILYPHIADHIGDTLLAVLDEWELQDKTFMITTDNGSNMQKAIKDLELAADNIMPTHYSL
;
A
#
# COMPACT_ATOMS: atom_id res chain seq x y z
N MET A 1 19.18 14.53 -54.28
CA MET A 1 20.09 15.69 -54.31
C MET A 1 20.15 16.28 -52.92
N ALA A 2 21.38 16.42 -52.41
CA ALA A 2 21.69 16.86 -51.06
C ALA A 2 21.49 18.37 -50.85
N LYS A 3 21.20 18.80 -49.61
CA LYS A 3 22.18 19.56 -48.81
C LYS A 3 21.81 19.55 -47.31
N VAL A 4 22.84 19.33 -46.50
CA VAL A 4 22.90 19.48 -45.04
C VAL A 4 23.59 20.82 -44.76
N GLU A 5 23.14 21.55 -43.74
CA GLU A 5 23.96 22.38 -42.83
C GLU A 5 23.07 22.77 -41.64
N GLY A 6 23.57 22.53 -40.41
CA GLY A 6 22.80 22.68 -39.18
C GLY A 6 23.36 23.70 -38.22
N THR A 7 22.64 23.95 -37.13
CA THR A 7 23.18 24.37 -35.83
C THR A 7 22.24 23.89 -34.72
N HIS A 8 22.83 23.36 -33.66
CA HIS A 8 22.18 22.94 -32.42
C HIS A 8 21.34 24.06 -31.78
N ASP A 9 20.17 23.73 -31.24
CA ASP A 9 19.92 23.92 -29.81
C ASP A 9 18.65 23.19 -29.35
N ASN A 10 18.72 22.64 -28.13
CA ASN A 10 17.68 21.89 -27.45
C ASN A 10 16.36 22.67 -27.39
N SER A 11 15.26 22.05 -27.80
CA SER A 11 13.96 22.30 -27.19
C SER A 11 13.21 20.99 -27.09
N ASP A 12 13.36 20.37 -25.92
CA ASP A 12 12.45 19.36 -25.42
C ASP A 12 11.03 19.87 -25.64
N THR A 13 10.27 19.07 -26.38
CA THR A 13 8.86 19.31 -26.62
C THR A 13 8.13 18.99 -25.33
N GLU A 14 8.12 19.95 -24.40
CA GLU A 14 7.33 19.89 -23.18
C GLU A 14 5.85 19.81 -23.57
N ILE A 15 5.28 18.62 -23.40
CA ILE A 15 3.84 18.42 -23.34
C ILE A 15 3.36 19.22 -22.13
N LYS A 16 2.93 20.47 -22.36
CA LYS A 16 2.32 21.32 -21.34
C LYS A 16 1.07 20.63 -20.81
N GLN A 17 1.17 20.04 -19.62
CA GLN A 17 0.02 19.62 -18.84
C GLN A 17 -0.86 20.86 -18.57
N PRO A 18 -2.12 20.91 -19.03
CA PRO A 18 -2.97 22.05 -18.75
C PRO A 18 -3.50 21.96 -17.31
N ASN A 19 -3.40 23.07 -16.59
CA ASN A 19 -4.11 23.40 -15.35
C ASN A 19 -3.61 22.81 -14.02
N GLN A 20 -2.48 23.31 -13.53
CA GLN A 20 -2.32 23.55 -12.09
C GLN A 20 -2.53 25.04 -11.78
N LYS A 21 -3.80 25.45 -11.62
CA LYS A 21 -4.12 26.81 -11.14
C LYS A 21 -3.88 26.89 -9.63
N ARG A 22 -2.66 27.27 -9.25
CA ARG A 22 -2.20 27.49 -7.87
C ARG A 22 -3.07 28.55 -7.16
N ILE A 23 -3.71 28.19 -6.05
CA ILE A 23 -4.44 29.14 -5.19
C ILE A 23 -3.41 30.01 -4.45
N LYS A 24 -3.33 31.29 -4.78
CA LYS A 24 -2.59 32.26 -3.95
C LYS A 24 -3.47 32.61 -2.74
N LEU A 25 -3.11 32.06 -1.58
CA LEU A 25 -3.72 32.37 -0.30
C LEU A 25 -3.20 33.73 0.18
N ASN A 26 -4.07 34.75 0.19
CA ASN A 26 -3.86 35.93 1.04
C ASN A 26 -5.11 36.16 1.90
N GLU A 27 -4.88 36.05 3.20
CA GLU A 27 -5.51 36.70 4.35
C GLU A 27 -7.05 36.69 4.51
N ARG A 28 -7.46 35.88 5.51
CA ARG A 28 -8.72 35.86 6.29
C ARG A 28 -9.89 35.05 5.72
N HIS A 29 -9.76 33.72 5.83
CA HIS A 29 -10.82 32.71 5.92
C HIS A 29 -11.80 32.55 4.72
N ARG A 30 -11.49 33.09 3.54
CA ARG A 30 -12.34 32.92 2.34
C ARG A 30 -11.54 32.54 1.10
N GLY A 31 -12.04 31.56 0.35
CA GLY A 31 -11.56 31.15 -0.96
C GLY A 31 -12.40 31.80 -2.05
N ILE A 32 -11.83 32.01 -3.24
CA ILE A 32 -12.50 32.62 -4.39
C ILE A 32 -12.47 31.64 -5.55
N CYS A 33 -13.62 31.33 -6.13
CA CYS A 33 -13.72 30.50 -7.33
C CYS A 33 -13.24 31.26 -8.57
N LYS A 34 -12.42 30.59 -9.40
CA LYS A 34 -11.90 31.13 -10.67
C LYS A 34 -12.25 30.25 -11.87
N VAL A 35 -13.33 29.48 -11.77
CA VAL A 35 -13.85 28.71 -12.91
C VAL A 35 -14.35 29.70 -13.96
N GLU A 36 -13.91 29.51 -15.20
CA GLU A 36 -14.42 30.24 -16.36
C GLU A 36 -15.66 29.52 -16.88
N GLU A 37 -16.80 30.19 -16.84
CA GLU A 37 -18.09 29.63 -17.28
C GLU A 37 -18.29 29.82 -18.80
N VAL A 38 -17.70 30.89 -19.35
CA VAL A 38 -17.60 31.21 -20.77
C VAL A 38 -16.25 31.86 -21.03
N VAL A 39 -15.75 31.83 -22.28
CA VAL A 39 -14.44 32.38 -22.66
C VAL A 39 -14.29 33.81 -22.13
N GLY A 40 -13.37 34.01 -21.18
CA GLY A 40 -13.06 35.32 -20.59
C GLY A 40 -13.95 35.77 -19.41
N LYS A 41 -14.87 34.94 -18.90
CA LYS A 41 -15.71 35.29 -17.74
C LYS A 41 -15.53 34.32 -16.57
N GLU A 42 -14.88 34.79 -15.51
CA GLU A 42 -14.64 34.05 -14.27
C GLU A 42 -15.82 34.17 -13.27
N CYS A 43 -16.10 33.11 -12.52
CA CYS A 43 -17.17 33.05 -11.51
C CYS A 43 -16.99 34.03 -10.33
N ARG A 44 -15.79 34.06 -9.74
CA ARG A 44 -15.40 34.94 -8.61
C ARG A 44 -16.22 34.82 -7.31
N LYS A 45 -17.07 33.81 -7.15
CA LYS A 45 -17.80 33.56 -5.90
C LYS A 45 -16.84 33.25 -4.75
N THR A 46 -17.13 33.79 -3.55
CA THR A 46 -16.31 33.57 -2.36
C THR A 46 -16.97 32.59 -1.39
N TYR A 47 -16.20 31.66 -0.82
CA TYR A 47 -16.68 30.67 0.16
C TYR A 47 -15.78 30.65 1.40
N LYS A 48 -16.32 30.26 2.56
CA LYS A 48 -15.56 30.22 3.82
C LYS A 48 -14.63 28.99 3.84
N ILE A 49 -13.34 29.20 4.00
CA ILE A 49 -12.34 28.14 4.24
C ILE A 49 -12.18 28.04 5.75
N ARG A 50 -13.06 27.27 6.41
CA ARG A 50 -12.99 27.12 7.88
C ARG A 50 -12.52 25.78 8.41
N THR A 51 -12.29 24.78 7.54
CA THR A 51 -11.56 23.51 7.77
C THR A 51 -12.05 22.38 6.85
N SER A 52 -13.18 22.56 6.17
CA SER A 52 -13.78 21.53 5.29
C SER A 52 -13.73 21.92 3.81
N THR A 53 -13.38 20.96 2.96
CA THR A 53 -13.51 20.98 1.49
C THR A 53 -14.97 20.85 1.02
N SER A 54 -15.94 20.60 1.91
CA SER A 54 -17.35 20.49 1.53
C SER A 54 -17.89 21.80 0.93
N ASN A 55 -17.54 22.95 1.52
CA ASN A 55 -18.04 24.25 1.06
C ASN A 55 -17.63 24.60 -0.38
N CYS A 56 -16.45 24.15 -0.83
CA CYS A 56 -16.04 24.34 -2.21
C CYS A 56 -16.66 23.27 -3.13
N SER A 57 -16.76 22.03 -2.67
CA SER A 57 -17.40 20.93 -3.41
C SER A 57 -18.87 21.23 -3.72
N ASP A 58 -19.64 21.70 -2.74
CA ASP A 58 -21.04 22.12 -2.90
C ASP A 58 -21.16 23.29 -3.87
N HIS A 59 -20.21 24.23 -3.83
CA HIS A 59 -20.19 25.36 -4.75
C HIS A 59 -19.92 24.91 -6.20
N PHE A 60 -18.96 24.01 -6.41
CA PHE A 60 -18.64 23.48 -7.74
C PHE A 60 -19.80 22.66 -8.33
N ALA A 61 -20.41 21.79 -7.53
CA ALA A 61 -21.55 20.98 -7.96
C ALA A 61 -22.77 21.87 -8.30
N ASN A 62 -23.17 22.77 -7.40
CA ASN A 62 -24.42 23.51 -7.56
C ASN A 62 -24.33 24.69 -8.54
N ILE A 63 -23.15 25.32 -8.69
CA ILE A 63 -22.98 26.50 -9.56
C ILE A 63 -22.41 26.13 -10.92
N HIS A 64 -21.49 25.17 -10.97
CA HIS A 64 -20.79 24.82 -12.21
C HIS A 64 -21.24 23.47 -12.78
N GLY A 65 -22.10 22.72 -12.09
CA GLY A 65 -22.44 21.35 -12.48
C GLY A 65 -21.24 20.40 -12.39
N ILE A 66 -20.14 20.83 -11.78
CA ILE A 66 -18.93 20.03 -11.59
C ILE A 66 -19.18 19.15 -10.38
N THR A 67 -19.83 18.03 -10.63
CA THR A 67 -19.96 16.94 -9.67
C THR A 67 -18.77 16.00 -9.86
N GLN A 68 -18.32 15.35 -8.78
CA GLN A 68 -17.47 14.18 -8.98
C GLN A 68 -18.35 13.12 -9.64
N GLU A 69 -18.06 12.76 -10.88
CA GLU A 69 -18.63 11.56 -11.47
C GLU A 69 -18.16 10.37 -10.63
N HIS A 70 -19.03 9.88 -9.75
CA HIS A 70 -18.85 8.57 -9.16
C HIS A 70 -19.26 7.53 -10.21
N GLU A 71 -18.30 7.12 -11.04
CA GLU A 71 -18.38 5.82 -11.72
C GLU A 71 -18.23 4.72 -10.66
N GLU A 72 -19.36 4.26 -10.11
CA GLU A 72 -19.41 3.21 -9.09
C GLU A 72 -19.33 1.77 -9.66
N VAL A 73 -18.69 1.56 -10.82
CA VAL A 73 -18.51 0.21 -11.38
C VAL A 73 -17.08 0.03 -11.91
N ASN A 74 -16.38 -1.00 -11.40
CA ASN A 74 -15.13 -1.59 -11.90
C ASN A 74 -13.77 -1.14 -11.28
N VAL A 75 -13.74 -0.31 -10.23
CA VAL A 75 -12.46 0.01 -9.54
C VAL A 75 -11.96 -1.18 -8.70
N ASN A 76 -12.85 -1.83 -7.94
CA ASN A 76 -12.47 -2.95 -7.05
C ASN A 76 -12.05 -4.21 -7.82
N GLN A 77 -12.67 -4.51 -8.96
CA GLN A 77 -12.28 -5.65 -9.80
C GLN A 77 -10.91 -5.43 -10.44
N ASN A 78 -10.65 -4.23 -10.99
CA ASN A 78 -9.35 -3.89 -11.56
C ASN A 78 -8.24 -3.83 -10.51
N GLN A 79 -8.53 -3.40 -9.28
CA GLN A 79 -7.58 -3.43 -8.18
C GLN A 79 -7.25 -4.87 -7.77
N ASN A 80 -8.27 -5.71 -7.57
CA ASN A 80 -8.07 -7.13 -7.25
C ASN A 80 -7.26 -7.88 -8.32
N ILE A 81 -7.47 -7.56 -9.61
CA ILE A 81 -6.68 -8.14 -10.71
C ILE A 81 -5.21 -7.71 -10.63
N LYS A 82 -4.94 -6.43 -10.36
CA LYS A 82 -3.56 -5.92 -10.20
C LYS A 82 -2.87 -6.54 -8.99
N ASP A 83 -3.58 -6.67 -7.88
CA ASP A 83 -3.05 -7.25 -6.65
C ASP A 83 -2.73 -8.74 -6.85
N ALA A 84 -3.63 -9.48 -7.50
CA ALA A 84 -3.40 -10.88 -7.86
C ALA A 84 -2.19 -11.07 -8.80
N PHE A 85 -2.07 -10.23 -9.83
CA PHE A 85 -0.91 -10.28 -10.73
C PHE A 85 0.40 -9.96 -10.02
N SER A 86 0.39 -8.94 -9.16
CA SER A 86 1.56 -8.56 -8.36
C SER A 86 1.98 -9.68 -7.42
N LYS A 87 1.01 -10.33 -6.76
CA LYS A 87 1.27 -11.48 -5.89
C LYS A 87 1.90 -12.64 -6.65
N LEU A 88 1.36 -13.01 -7.81
CA LEU A 88 1.92 -14.09 -8.64
C LEU A 88 3.37 -13.83 -9.05
N LEU A 89 3.69 -12.60 -9.46
CA LEU A 89 5.05 -12.22 -9.82
C LEU A 89 6.01 -12.32 -8.62
N ILE A 90 5.55 -11.97 -7.42
CA ILE A 90 6.35 -12.08 -6.20
C ILE A 90 6.56 -13.56 -5.83
N MET A 91 5.54 -14.39 -5.93
CA MET A 91 5.66 -15.84 -5.67
C MET A 91 6.64 -16.49 -6.64
N GLU A 92 6.58 -16.19 -7.94
CA GLU A 92 7.55 -16.68 -8.93
C GLU A 92 8.99 -16.24 -8.57
N LYS A 93 9.15 -14.98 -8.15
CA LYS A 93 10.45 -14.46 -7.74
C LYS A 93 10.99 -15.15 -6.48
N LEU A 94 10.15 -15.32 -5.46
CA LEU A 94 10.51 -16.04 -4.23
C LEU A 94 10.88 -17.49 -4.53
N GLU A 95 10.16 -18.14 -5.46
CA GLU A 95 10.45 -19.52 -5.81
C GLU A 95 11.83 -19.66 -6.46
N LYS A 96 12.17 -18.74 -7.36
CA LYS A 96 13.43 -18.75 -8.09
C LYS A 96 14.62 -18.28 -7.25
N ASP A 97 14.45 -17.20 -6.50
CA ASP A 97 15.57 -16.47 -5.89
C ASP A 97 15.80 -16.86 -4.43
N ALA A 98 14.81 -17.39 -3.72
CA ALA A 98 14.91 -17.70 -2.28
C ALA A 98 15.11 -19.20 -2.04
N ASN A 99 16.29 -19.57 -1.53
CA ASN A 99 16.56 -20.92 -1.04
C ASN A 99 16.00 -21.16 0.38
N ALA A 100 16.00 -20.11 1.21
CA ALA A 100 15.50 -20.14 2.57
C ALA A 100 15.02 -18.73 2.96
N ILE A 101 13.99 -18.64 3.79
CA ILE A 101 13.40 -17.38 4.24
C ILE A 101 13.33 -17.28 5.77
N SER A 102 13.48 -16.06 6.27
CA SER A 102 13.17 -15.71 7.65
C SER A 102 11.88 -14.90 7.68
N LEU A 103 11.02 -15.17 8.66
CA LEU A 103 9.86 -14.34 8.91
C LEU A 103 10.09 -13.42 10.10
N THR A 104 9.55 -12.21 10.02
CA THR A 104 9.30 -11.34 11.16
C THR A 104 7.79 -11.16 11.31
N CYS A 105 7.28 -11.47 12.50
CA CYS A 105 5.86 -11.36 12.82
C CYS A 105 5.68 -10.34 13.95
N ASP A 106 4.94 -9.28 13.66
CA ASP A 106 4.66 -8.20 14.61
C ASP A 106 3.16 -8.17 14.90
N LEU A 107 2.79 -8.23 16.18
CA LEU A 107 1.39 -8.18 16.63
C LEU A 107 1.16 -6.88 17.39
N TRP A 108 0.46 -5.95 16.77
CA TRP A 108 0.12 -4.68 17.41
C TRP A 108 -1.37 -4.49 17.57
N THR A 109 -1.75 -3.65 18.54
CA THR A 109 -3.13 -3.19 18.70
C THR A 109 -3.25 -1.79 18.13
N GLY A 110 -4.11 -1.61 17.12
CA GLY A 110 -4.40 -0.31 16.52
C GLY A 110 -5.17 0.62 17.46
N CYS A 111 -5.27 1.91 17.09
CA CYS A 111 -6.00 2.92 17.87
C CYS A 111 -7.48 2.59 18.09
N ASN A 112 -8.06 1.78 17.19
CA ASN A 112 -9.42 1.26 17.26
C ASN A 112 -9.55 0.00 18.15
N ARG A 113 -8.50 -0.37 18.90
CA ARG A 113 -8.43 -1.55 19.77
C ARG A 113 -8.54 -2.89 19.04
N GLN A 114 -8.22 -2.90 17.74
CA GLN A 114 -8.16 -4.11 16.92
C GLN A 114 -6.72 -4.61 16.86
N GLY A 115 -6.53 -5.93 16.95
CA GLY A 115 -5.22 -6.55 16.78
C GLY A 115 -4.92 -6.78 15.31
N PHE A 116 -3.67 -6.58 14.93
CA PHE A 116 -3.16 -6.82 13.59
C PHE A 116 -1.86 -7.59 13.66
N LEU A 117 -1.76 -8.63 12.85
CA LEU A 117 -0.54 -9.43 12.67
C LEU A 117 0.09 -9.06 11.32
N GLY A 118 1.21 -8.36 11.36
CA GLY A 118 2.06 -8.12 10.20
C GLY A 118 3.05 -9.25 10.04
N ILE A 119 3.16 -9.78 8.82
CA ILE A 119 4.10 -10.86 8.48
C ILE A 119 4.98 -10.37 7.34
N THR A 120 6.28 -10.27 7.61
CA THR A 120 7.29 -9.88 6.62
C THR A 120 8.24 -11.05 6.42
N CYS A 121 8.51 -11.37 5.15
CA CYS A 121 9.50 -12.33 4.74
C CYS A 121 10.79 -11.61 4.33
N SER A 122 11.92 -12.09 4.84
CA SER A 122 13.25 -11.67 4.41
C SER A 122 14.04 -12.84 3.85
N TYR A 123 14.76 -12.62 2.75
CA TYR A 123 15.60 -13.63 2.10
C TYR A 123 16.82 -13.01 1.41
N LEU A 124 17.83 -13.83 1.17
CA LEU A 124 18.98 -13.49 0.34
C LEU A 124 18.79 -14.09 -1.05
N ASN A 125 18.96 -13.28 -2.09
CA ASN A 125 19.00 -13.77 -3.46
C ASN A 125 20.38 -14.39 -3.80
N PRO A 126 20.57 -15.00 -5.00
CA PRO A 126 21.84 -15.58 -5.40
C PRO A 126 23.02 -14.59 -5.41
N GLU A 127 22.75 -13.30 -5.54
CA GLU A 127 23.73 -12.21 -5.46
C GLU A 127 24.02 -11.74 -4.02
N PHE A 128 23.53 -12.46 -3.01
CA PHE A 128 23.66 -12.12 -1.58
C PHE A 128 23.09 -10.75 -1.20
N GLN A 129 22.05 -10.31 -1.92
CA GLN A 129 21.30 -9.10 -1.60
C GLN A 129 20.11 -9.47 -0.71
N LEU A 130 19.94 -8.72 0.37
CA LEU A 130 18.79 -8.86 1.26
C LEU A 130 17.55 -8.23 0.64
N HIS A 131 16.47 -9.00 0.58
CA HIS A 131 15.15 -8.54 0.15
C HIS A 131 14.14 -8.75 1.28
N GLU A 132 13.23 -7.80 1.43
CA GLU A 132 12.14 -7.85 2.41
C GLU A 132 10.80 -7.64 1.70
N ILE A 133 9.83 -8.48 2.03
CA ILE A 133 8.51 -8.50 1.41
C ILE A 133 7.46 -8.64 2.51
N ILE A 134 6.52 -7.70 2.57
CA ILE A 134 5.33 -7.84 3.41
C ILE A 134 4.41 -8.87 2.76
N LEU A 135 4.26 -10.03 3.38
CA LEU A 135 3.37 -11.08 2.91
C LEU A 135 1.92 -10.77 3.24
N SER A 136 1.68 -10.25 4.45
CA SER A 136 0.33 -9.98 4.91
C SER A 136 0.26 -9.03 6.09
N VAL A 137 -0.88 -8.35 6.22
CA VAL A 137 -1.32 -7.66 7.43
C VAL A 137 -2.71 -8.14 7.74
N GLN A 138 -2.82 -9.04 8.71
CA GLN A 138 -4.06 -9.75 9.03
C GLN A 138 -4.72 -9.17 10.26
N TYR A 139 -6.04 -9.07 10.23
CA TYR A 139 -6.82 -8.73 11.42
C TYR A 139 -6.91 -9.96 12.34
N ILE A 140 -6.54 -9.78 13.61
CA ILE A 140 -6.65 -10.81 14.63
C ILE A 140 -7.79 -10.45 15.58
N LEU A 141 -8.78 -11.33 15.68
CA LEU A 141 -9.89 -11.17 16.61
C LEU A 141 -9.40 -11.22 18.07
N TYR A 142 -10.09 -10.48 18.94
CA TYR A 142 -9.88 -10.58 20.38
C TYR A 142 -10.66 -11.78 20.93
N PRO A 143 -10.12 -12.55 21.90
CA PRO A 143 -8.78 -12.40 22.50
C PRO A 143 -7.68 -12.88 21.55
N HIS A 144 -6.55 -12.15 21.49
CA HIS A 144 -5.39 -12.47 20.65
C HIS A 144 -4.63 -13.70 21.20
N ILE A 145 -5.28 -14.86 21.20
CA ILE A 145 -4.75 -16.11 21.72
C ILE A 145 -3.80 -16.78 20.72
N ALA A 146 -2.93 -17.63 21.24
CA ALA A 146 -1.92 -18.35 20.48
C ALA A 146 -2.51 -19.10 19.27
N ASP A 147 -3.63 -19.77 19.45
CA ASP A 147 -4.26 -20.60 18.41
C ASP A 147 -4.64 -19.75 17.18
N HIS A 148 -5.30 -18.59 17.39
CA HIS A 148 -5.67 -17.68 16.29
C HIS A 148 -4.46 -17.09 15.57
N ILE A 149 -3.39 -16.80 16.30
CA ILE A 149 -2.14 -16.32 15.73
C ILE A 149 -1.50 -17.41 14.87
N GLY A 150 -1.40 -18.63 15.41
CA GLY A 150 -0.82 -19.78 14.73
C GLY A 150 -1.57 -20.15 13.45
N ASP A 151 -2.90 -20.25 13.54
CA ASP A 151 -3.77 -20.51 12.38
C ASP A 151 -3.61 -19.46 11.29
N THR A 152 -3.53 -18.18 11.68
CA THR A 152 -3.35 -17.08 10.72
C THR A 152 -1.98 -17.15 10.05
N LEU A 153 -0.92 -17.43 10.82
CA LEU A 153 0.43 -17.56 10.30
C LEU A 153 0.56 -18.75 9.34
N LEU A 154 -0.01 -19.91 9.69
CA LEU A 154 -0.06 -21.08 8.82
C LEU A 154 -0.82 -20.80 7.52
N ALA A 155 -1.99 -20.17 7.62
CA ALA A 155 -2.79 -19.83 6.45
C ALA A 155 -2.01 -18.92 5.48
N VAL A 156 -1.25 -17.95 6.01
CA VAL A 156 -0.39 -17.10 5.18
C VAL A 156 0.78 -17.89 4.60
N LEU A 157 1.42 -18.76 5.37
CA LEU A 157 2.49 -19.62 4.86
C LEU A 157 2.02 -20.56 3.74
N ASP A 158 0.83 -21.15 3.88
CA ASP A 158 0.17 -21.97 2.85
C ASP A 158 -0.18 -21.15 1.62
N GLU A 159 -0.77 -19.96 1.82
CA GLU A 159 -1.18 -19.06 0.75
C GLU A 159 0.00 -18.62 -0.15
N TRP A 160 1.21 -18.57 0.42
CA TRP A 160 2.43 -18.17 -0.26
C TRP A 160 3.35 -19.35 -0.63
N GLU A 161 2.99 -20.59 -0.26
CA GLU A 161 3.78 -21.81 -0.49
C GLU A 161 5.18 -21.74 0.15
N LEU A 162 5.28 -21.17 1.36
CA LEU A 162 6.56 -20.86 2.02
C LEU A 162 6.91 -21.76 3.21
N GLN A 163 6.06 -22.73 3.57
CA GLN A 163 6.28 -23.59 4.75
C GLN A 163 7.64 -24.28 4.69
N ASP A 164 7.98 -24.92 3.56
CA ASP A 164 9.22 -25.68 3.39
C ASP A 164 10.48 -24.81 3.28
N LYS A 165 10.32 -23.53 2.92
CA LYS A 165 11.43 -22.57 2.77
C LYS A 165 11.69 -21.77 4.04
N THR A 166 10.73 -21.72 4.95
CA THR A 166 10.88 -20.95 6.17
C THR A 166 11.86 -21.70 7.09
N PHE A 167 12.89 -21.02 7.55
CA PHE A 167 13.88 -21.59 8.48
C PHE A 167 13.88 -20.92 9.85
N MET A 168 13.33 -19.70 9.94
CA MET A 168 13.32 -18.91 11.16
C MET A 168 12.09 -18.00 11.19
N ILE A 169 11.51 -17.85 12.38
CA ILE A 169 10.43 -16.91 12.65
C ILE A 169 10.83 -16.08 13.86
N THR A 170 10.87 -14.76 13.69
CA THR A 170 11.16 -13.79 14.73
C THR A 170 9.86 -13.09 15.10
N THR A 171 9.48 -13.12 16.37
CA THR A 171 8.27 -12.44 16.85
C THR A 171 8.62 -11.40 17.89
N ASP A 172 7.66 -10.53 18.22
CA ASP A 172 7.74 -9.82 19.50
C ASP A 172 7.71 -10.83 20.67
N ASN A 173 8.21 -10.42 21.84
CA ASN A 173 8.25 -11.28 23.03
C ASN A 173 6.87 -11.43 23.71
N GLY A 174 5.77 -11.26 22.95
CA GLY A 174 4.42 -11.46 23.44
C GLY A 174 4.18 -12.92 23.83
N SER A 175 3.63 -13.17 25.02
CA SER A 175 3.43 -14.53 25.53
C SER A 175 2.59 -15.42 24.59
N ASN A 176 1.60 -14.83 23.92
CA ASN A 176 0.73 -15.54 22.99
C ASN A 176 1.42 -15.80 21.64
N MET A 177 2.28 -14.88 21.19
CA MET A 177 3.13 -15.08 20.00
C MET A 177 4.11 -16.24 20.24
N GLN A 178 4.81 -16.23 21.38
CA GLN A 178 5.73 -17.31 21.75
C GLN A 178 5.04 -18.67 21.86
N LYS A 179 3.85 -18.70 22.46
CA LYS A 179 3.06 -19.93 22.55
C LYS A 179 2.64 -20.40 21.16
N ALA A 180 2.18 -19.51 20.29
CA ALA A 180 1.78 -19.85 18.92
C ALA A 180 2.93 -20.51 18.15
N ILE A 181 4.12 -19.90 18.14
CA ILE A 181 5.27 -20.46 17.42
C ILE A 181 5.68 -21.81 17.98
N LYS A 182 5.71 -21.97 19.30
CA LYS A 182 6.01 -23.27 19.93
C LYS A 182 4.99 -24.34 19.57
N ASP A 183 3.71 -23.99 19.57
CA ASP A 183 2.64 -24.93 19.23
C ASP A 183 2.76 -25.35 17.74
N LEU A 184 3.17 -24.44 16.85
CA LEU A 184 3.46 -24.74 15.44
C LEU A 184 4.68 -25.65 15.26
N GLU A 185 5.79 -25.37 15.95
CA GLU A 185 6.99 -26.22 15.93
C GLU A 185 6.69 -27.65 16.40
N LEU A 186 5.88 -27.80 17.46
CA LEU A 186 5.48 -29.11 17.98
C LEU A 186 4.54 -29.87 17.04
N ALA A 187 3.76 -29.17 16.23
CA ALA A 187 2.89 -29.78 15.23
C ALA A 187 3.65 -30.18 13.95
N ALA A 188 4.81 -29.57 13.70
CA ALA A 188 5.63 -29.79 12.52
C ALA A 188 6.87 -30.62 12.86
N ASP A 189 6.75 -31.95 12.90
CA ASP A 189 7.84 -32.90 13.16
C ASP A 189 9.05 -32.80 12.18
N ASN A 190 9.09 -31.86 11.23
CA ASN A 190 10.20 -31.67 10.27
C ASN A 190 10.44 -30.21 9.79
N ILE A 191 9.87 -29.18 10.42
CA ILE A 191 10.01 -27.80 9.94
C ILE A 191 10.54 -26.92 11.09
N MET A 192 11.67 -26.23 10.86
CA MET A 192 12.34 -25.23 11.73
C MET A 192 13.36 -25.71 12.78
N PRO A 193 14.64 -25.32 12.65
CA PRO A 193 15.55 -25.19 13.78
C PRO A 193 15.58 -23.73 14.29
N THR A 194 15.37 -23.60 15.61
CA THR A 194 15.77 -22.48 16.49
C THR A 194 14.99 -21.16 16.44
N HIS A 195 14.07 -21.01 17.40
CA HIS A 195 13.52 -19.75 17.89
C HIS A 195 14.60 -18.88 18.55
N TYR A 196 14.72 -17.60 18.17
CA TYR A 196 15.47 -16.58 18.91
C TYR A 196 14.51 -15.45 19.31
N SER A 197 14.29 -15.30 20.63
CA SER A 197 13.64 -14.10 21.18
C SER A 197 14.69 -13.00 21.30
N LEU A 198 14.41 -11.81 20.78
CA LEU A 198 15.15 -10.59 21.10
C LEU A 198 14.41 -9.78 22.19
#